data_AF-A0A920JFT8-F1
#
_entry.id   AF-A0A920JFT8-F1
#
_cell.length_a   1.000
_cell.length_b   1.000
_cell.length_c   1.000
_cell.angle_alpha   90.00
_cell.angle_beta   90.00
_cell.angle_gamma   90.00
#
_symmetry.space_group_name_H-M   'P 1'
#
loop_
_entity.id
_entity.type
_entity.pdbx_description
1 polymer ?
#
loop_
_entity_poly.entity_id
_entity_poly.type
_entity_poly.pdbx_seq_one_letter_code
_entity_poly.pdbx_strand_id
1 'polypeptide(L)'
;MTGMTFKEALSRLWRLTKTIFLKVANSVRLVMGETKDEIAQRTGTPENPVIQIDGEARLLNETKRNGRSGKDSDKENSTAESKEEENPTQQEEKDGLHERKETSEDSITSAEQLEIELGPAAKGSIWKLPSEKILARSTSQDINENLVEERGRVLERALAAHGVETRLVGMVVGPTVTRYELELGEGVKVSRVTSLNKDIAYAMASADVRILAPIPGRQAIGIEVPNSERQIVALGDVLSSVEAKRATHPLDVGVGRDINGKSIVMNLSKMPHILIAGATGAGKSSCINSIVTSALMRSTPETLRMILIDPKRVEMSQYERVPHLLTQPVVDPKKAANALQWACREMDRRYELLAEVKFRDITGYNAAYDKGTIQAPPKRH
;
A
#
# COMPACT_ATOMS: atom_id res chain seq x y z
N MET A 1 -35.09 29.60 17.51
CA MET A 1 -34.87 28.75 18.70
C MET A 1 -35.09 27.30 18.29
N THR A 2 -34.38 26.29 18.80
CA THR A 2 -33.31 26.29 19.82
C THR A 2 -31.93 26.04 19.21
N GLY A 3 -30.89 26.69 19.74
CA GLY A 3 -29.51 26.42 19.33
C GLY A 3 -28.91 25.32 20.20
N MET A 4 -28.52 24.18 19.60
CA MET A 4 -27.84 23.12 20.33
C MET A 4 -26.47 23.61 20.81
N THR A 5 -26.21 23.52 22.11
CA THR A 5 -24.96 24.01 22.71
C THR A 5 -23.79 23.10 22.37
N PHE A 6 -22.58 23.66 22.39
CA PHE A 6 -21.35 22.92 22.12
C PHE A 6 -21.16 21.71 23.07
N LYS A 7 -21.61 21.82 24.34
CA LYS A 7 -21.62 20.70 25.30
C LYS A 7 -22.57 19.58 24.89
N GLU A 8 -23.77 19.89 24.41
CA GLU A 8 -24.73 18.88 23.94
C GLU A 8 -24.21 18.16 22.69
N ALA A 9 -23.64 18.91 21.74
CA ALA A 9 -22.99 18.35 20.54
C ALA A 9 -21.84 17.39 20.91
N LEU A 10 -20.95 17.79 21.82
CA LEU A 10 -19.89 16.91 22.35
C LEU A 10 -20.48 15.67 23.04
N SER A 11 -21.55 15.83 23.84
CA SER A 11 -22.19 14.71 24.54
C SER A 11 -22.86 13.71 23.59
N ARG A 12 -23.37 14.18 22.44
CA ARG A 12 -23.91 13.33 21.37
C ARG A 12 -22.78 12.62 20.64
N LEU A 13 -21.71 13.32 20.27
CA LEU A 13 -20.54 12.74 19.62
C LEU A 13 -19.88 11.66 20.48
N TRP A 14 -19.73 11.89 21.78
CA TRP A 14 -19.18 10.92 22.75
C TRP A 14 -20.08 9.69 22.93
N ARG A 15 -21.40 9.87 22.98
CA ARG A 15 -22.34 8.74 22.97
C ARG A 15 -22.26 7.94 21.68
N LEU A 16 -22.13 8.61 20.52
CA LEU A 16 -22.03 7.95 19.23
C LEU A 16 -20.74 7.12 19.12
N THR A 17 -19.58 7.70 19.44
CA THR A 17 -18.28 7.02 19.41
C THR A 17 -18.22 5.88 20.42
N LYS A 18 -18.75 6.04 21.64
CA LYS A 18 -18.88 4.95 22.63
C LYS A 18 -19.75 3.80 22.10
N THR A 19 -20.87 4.11 21.42
CA THR A 19 -21.77 3.09 20.85
C THR A 19 -21.11 2.33 19.70
N ILE A 20 -20.36 3.02 18.83
CA ILE A 20 -19.58 2.41 17.74
C ILE A 20 -18.48 1.51 18.33
N PHE A 21 -17.76 2.00 19.35
CA PHE A 21 -16.69 1.24 20.01
C PHE A 21 -17.20 -0.05 20.67
N LEU A 22 -18.33 -0.01 21.39
CA LEU A 22 -18.94 -1.22 21.96
C LEU A 22 -19.38 -2.23 20.87
N LYS A 23 -19.95 -1.75 19.75
CA LYS A 23 -20.31 -2.64 18.64
C LYS A 23 -19.08 -3.32 18.04
N VAL A 24 -18.01 -2.57 17.77
CA VAL A 24 -16.75 -3.13 17.26
C VAL A 24 -16.14 -4.12 18.25
N ALA A 25 -16.07 -3.78 19.55
CA ALA A 25 -15.52 -4.66 20.59
C ALA A 25 -16.31 -5.98 20.72
N ASN A 26 -17.63 -5.93 20.69
CA ASN A 26 -18.48 -7.13 20.78
C ASN A 26 -18.45 -7.96 19.48
N SER A 27 -18.31 -7.34 18.31
CA SER A 27 -18.06 -8.07 17.05
C SER A 27 -16.69 -8.76 17.04
N VAL A 28 -15.63 -8.10 17.55
CA VAL A 28 -14.31 -8.74 17.68
C VAL A 28 -14.36 -9.92 18.65
N ARG A 29 -15.07 -9.81 19.78
CA ARG A 29 -15.25 -10.91 20.74
C ARG A 29 -15.97 -12.13 20.14
N LEU A 30 -17.02 -11.90 19.35
CA LEU A 30 -17.70 -12.95 18.58
C LEU A 30 -16.77 -13.64 17.57
N VAL A 31 -15.87 -12.89 16.91
CA VAL A 31 -14.84 -13.46 16.01
C VAL A 31 -13.74 -14.20 16.77
N MET A 32 -13.48 -13.83 18.03
CA MET A 32 -12.54 -14.50 18.93
C MET A 32 -13.18 -15.67 19.73
N GLY A 33 -14.45 -16.01 19.47
CA GLY A 33 -15.12 -17.19 20.02
C GLY A 33 -15.92 -16.98 21.32
N GLU A 34 -16.04 -15.77 21.87
CA GLU A 34 -16.98 -15.52 22.98
C GLU A 34 -18.43 -15.64 22.48
N THR A 35 -19.27 -16.37 23.22
CA THR A 35 -20.69 -16.54 22.88
C THR A 35 -21.49 -15.25 23.16
N LYS A 36 -22.67 -15.14 22.53
CA LYS A 36 -23.55 -13.97 22.73
C LYS A 36 -23.98 -13.79 24.18
N ASP A 37 -24.16 -14.89 24.92
CA ASP A 37 -24.63 -14.87 26.30
C ASP A 37 -23.53 -14.45 27.29
N GLU A 38 -22.28 -14.88 27.07
CA GLU A 38 -21.12 -14.39 27.83
C GLU A 38 -20.87 -12.89 27.63
N ILE A 39 -21.04 -12.40 26.40
CA ILE A 39 -20.97 -10.97 26.07
C ILE A 39 -22.12 -10.22 26.76
N ALA A 40 -23.35 -10.74 26.70
CA ALA A 40 -24.52 -10.13 27.31
C ALA A 40 -24.41 -10.02 28.84
N GLN A 41 -23.88 -11.05 29.52
CA GLN A 41 -23.63 -11.02 30.96
C GLN A 41 -22.62 -9.92 31.36
N ARG A 42 -21.59 -9.67 30.53
CA ARG A 42 -20.55 -8.67 30.80
C ARG A 42 -20.93 -7.23 30.46
N THR A 43 -21.64 -6.98 29.35
CA THR A 43 -21.97 -5.60 28.93
C THR A 43 -23.38 -5.17 29.29
N GLY A 44 -24.25 -6.11 29.67
CA GLY A 44 -25.69 -5.90 29.77
C GLY A 44 -26.36 -5.74 28.42
N THR A 45 -27.70 -5.73 28.44
CA THR A 45 -28.56 -5.44 27.28
C THR A 45 -29.42 -4.20 27.57
N PRO A 46 -30.10 -3.61 26.57
CA PRO A 46 -31.05 -2.51 26.82
C PRO A 46 -32.18 -2.88 27.80
N GLU A 47 -32.53 -4.17 27.90
CA GLU A 47 -33.59 -4.72 28.75
C GLU A 47 -33.08 -5.19 30.12
N ASN A 48 -31.77 -5.42 30.25
CA ASN A 48 -31.09 -5.79 31.49
C ASN A 48 -29.70 -5.15 31.55
N PRO A 49 -29.61 -3.84 31.88
CA PRO A 49 -28.34 -3.13 31.94
C PRO A 49 -27.51 -3.56 33.16
N VAL A 50 -26.18 -3.49 33.03
CA VAL A 50 -25.25 -3.59 34.16
C VAL A 50 -25.24 -2.26 34.91
N ILE A 51 -25.39 -2.34 36.25
CA ILE A 51 -25.26 -1.21 37.18
C ILE A 51 -24.08 -1.45 38.13
N GLN A 52 -23.51 -0.36 38.64
CA GLN A 52 -22.50 -0.42 39.70
C GLN A 52 -23.14 -0.15 41.06
N ILE A 53 -22.91 -1.04 42.03
CA ILE A 53 -23.26 -0.88 43.44
C ILE A 53 -22.01 -1.23 44.25
N ASP A 54 -21.60 -0.33 45.15
CA ASP A 54 -20.46 -0.50 46.07
C ASP A 54 -19.13 -0.92 45.40
N GLY A 55 -18.95 -0.54 44.13
CA GLY A 55 -17.78 -0.85 43.30
C GLY A 55 -17.93 -2.09 42.42
N GLU A 56 -18.86 -2.99 42.73
CA GLU A 56 -19.14 -4.18 41.92
C GLU A 56 -20.12 -3.89 40.79
N ALA A 57 -19.96 -4.61 39.67
CA ALA A 57 -20.86 -4.56 38.53
C ALA A 57 -21.84 -5.75 38.57
N ARG A 58 -23.15 -5.47 38.58
CA ARG A 58 -24.23 -6.48 38.68
C ARG A 58 -25.37 -6.18 37.69
N LEU A 59 -26.15 -7.19 37.28
CA LEU A 59 -27.24 -7.01 36.32
C LEU A 59 -28.54 -6.57 37.01
N LEU A 60 -29.24 -5.58 36.42
CA LEU A 60 -30.42 -4.95 37.03
C LEU A 60 -31.50 -5.95 37.48
N ASN A 61 -31.71 -7.02 36.71
CA ASN A 61 -32.75 -8.02 36.98
C ASN A 61 -32.33 -9.08 38.02
N GLU A 62 -31.05 -9.20 38.38
CA GLU A 62 -30.61 -10.01 39.52
C GLU A 62 -31.05 -9.33 40.83
N THR A 63 -30.80 -8.03 40.96
CA THR A 63 -31.27 -7.21 42.10
C THR A 63 -32.79 -7.26 42.29
N LYS A 64 -33.58 -7.50 41.25
CA LYS A 64 -35.06 -7.59 41.34
C LYS A 64 -35.55 -8.92 41.93
N ARG A 65 -34.80 -10.02 41.87
CA ARG A 65 -35.29 -11.33 42.36
C ARG A 65 -35.41 -11.41 43.88
N ASN A 66 -34.75 -10.52 44.64
CA ASN A 66 -34.78 -10.50 46.09
C ASN A 66 -35.84 -9.55 46.71
N GLY A 67 -36.83 -9.07 45.95
CA GLY A 67 -37.82 -8.12 46.47
C GLY A 67 -39.23 -8.19 45.85
N ARG A 68 -40.15 -8.85 46.56
CA ARG A 68 -41.65 -8.72 46.51
C ARG A 68 -42.31 -8.78 45.12
N SER A 69 -42.97 -9.87 44.72
CA SER A 69 -44.32 -10.29 45.14
C SER A 69 -45.47 -9.32 44.76
N GLY A 70 -46.30 -9.68 43.78
CA GLY A 70 -47.62 -9.02 43.54
C GLY A 70 -48.17 -9.08 42.12
N LYS A 71 -49.14 -9.99 41.90
CA LYS A 71 -50.40 -9.87 41.13
C LYS A 71 -50.57 -8.92 39.92
N ASP A 72 -51.27 -9.47 38.91
CA ASP A 72 -52.38 -8.89 38.10
C ASP A 72 -52.10 -7.62 37.22
N SER A 73 -52.73 -7.39 36.06
CA SER A 73 -53.55 -8.24 35.16
C SER A 73 -53.79 -7.54 33.80
N ASP A 74 -54.10 -8.33 32.77
CA ASP A 74 -55.10 -8.06 31.71
C ASP A 74 -55.01 -6.90 30.67
N LYS A 75 -55.29 -7.31 29.42
CA LYS A 75 -56.21 -6.66 28.43
C LYS A 75 -55.76 -5.40 27.65
N GLU A 76 -56.22 -5.17 26.40
CA GLU A 76 -56.74 -6.05 25.32
C GLU A 76 -56.88 -5.22 24.01
N ASN A 77 -56.78 -5.86 22.84
CA ASN A 77 -57.53 -5.55 21.59
C ASN A 77 -57.49 -4.12 20.92
N SER A 78 -57.80 -3.94 19.63
CA SER A 78 -57.86 -4.86 18.46
C SER A 78 -58.10 -4.08 17.14
N THR A 79 -58.03 -4.78 15.99
CA THR A 79 -58.85 -4.58 14.76
C THR A 79 -58.72 -3.27 13.93
N ALA A 80 -58.98 -3.22 12.62
CA ALA A 80 -59.33 -4.26 11.63
C ALA A 80 -59.15 -3.78 10.16
N GLU A 81 -58.96 -4.75 9.24
CA GLU A 81 -59.56 -4.86 7.88
C GLU A 81 -59.26 -3.81 6.77
N SER A 82 -59.25 -4.15 5.46
CA SER A 82 -59.29 -5.44 4.69
C SER A 82 -58.87 -5.17 3.20
N LYS A 83 -59.14 -5.92 2.10
CA LYS A 83 -60.00 -7.08 1.73
C LYS A 83 -59.56 -7.68 0.36
N GLU A 84 -59.75 -8.99 0.12
CA GLU A 84 -60.14 -9.77 -1.12
C GLU A 84 -59.64 -9.37 -2.55
N GLU A 85 -59.57 -10.15 -3.65
CA GLU A 85 -59.78 -11.56 -4.12
C GLU A 85 -59.15 -11.64 -5.56
N GLU A 86 -58.86 -12.72 -6.32
CA GLU A 86 -58.90 -14.21 -6.29
C GLU A 86 -57.55 -14.73 -6.94
N ASN A 87 -57.08 -15.99 -7.03
CA ASN A 87 -57.66 -17.33 -7.36
C ASN A 87 -57.95 -17.55 -8.89
N PRO A 88 -58.22 -18.78 -9.43
CA PRO A 88 -58.69 -20.02 -8.78
C PRO A 88 -57.76 -21.26 -8.86
N THR A 89 -58.24 -22.37 -8.28
CA THR A 89 -57.51 -23.60 -7.90
C THR A 89 -57.78 -24.82 -8.79
N GLN A 90 -56.89 -25.83 -8.74
CA GLN A 90 -57.29 -27.25 -8.73
C GLN A 90 -56.24 -28.19 -8.10
N GLN A 91 -56.67 -29.37 -7.65
CA GLN A 91 -55.87 -30.48 -7.10
C GLN A 91 -55.49 -31.46 -8.25
N GLU A 92 -54.85 -32.62 -8.12
CA GLU A 92 -54.39 -33.47 -6.99
C GLU A 92 -53.35 -34.47 -7.55
N GLU A 93 -52.23 -34.80 -6.88
CA GLU A 93 -51.45 -35.98 -7.30
C GLU A 93 -50.50 -36.56 -6.23
N LYS A 94 -50.27 -37.89 -6.32
CA LYS A 94 -49.25 -38.66 -5.61
C LYS A 94 -48.54 -39.59 -6.60
N ASP A 95 -47.28 -39.32 -6.88
CA ASP A 95 -46.15 -40.27 -6.88
C ASP A 95 -44.96 -39.62 -7.60
N GLY A 96 -43.74 -39.86 -7.13
CA GLY A 96 -42.57 -39.18 -7.66
C GLY A 96 -41.25 -39.69 -7.10
N LEU A 97 -40.70 -40.73 -7.73
CA LEU A 97 -39.26 -40.99 -7.62
C LEU A 97 -38.51 -40.01 -8.53
N HIS A 98 -37.71 -39.13 -7.94
CA HIS A 98 -36.33 -38.94 -8.40
C HIS A 98 -35.44 -38.36 -7.29
N GLU A 99 -34.18 -38.78 -7.31
CA GLU A 99 -33.24 -38.53 -6.21
C GLU A 99 -32.64 -37.12 -6.27
N ARG A 100 -32.46 -36.52 -5.09
CA ARG A 100 -31.14 -36.04 -4.66
C ARG A 100 -31.05 -36.01 -3.14
N LYS A 101 -30.02 -36.67 -2.60
CA LYS A 101 -29.81 -36.79 -1.16
C LYS A 101 -29.26 -35.50 -0.55
N GLU A 102 -29.86 -35.14 0.58
CA GLU A 102 -29.23 -34.71 1.83
C GLU A 102 -27.78 -34.19 1.76
N THR A 103 -27.60 -32.95 2.21
CA THR A 103 -26.31 -32.40 2.58
C THR A 103 -25.77 -33.12 3.82
N SER A 104 -24.77 -33.97 3.62
CA SER A 104 -23.94 -34.52 4.70
C SER A 104 -22.80 -33.56 5.05
N GLU A 105 -22.29 -33.67 6.28
CA GLU A 105 -21.17 -32.86 6.78
C GLU A 105 -19.83 -33.32 6.17
N ASP A 106 -19.61 -32.99 4.90
CA ASP A 106 -18.35 -33.32 4.24
C ASP A 106 -17.19 -32.49 4.81
N SER A 107 -16.36 -33.22 5.55
CA SER A 107 -15.03 -32.92 6.08
C SER A 107 -14.31 -31.67 5.56
N ILE A 108 -13.61 -30.99 6.48
CA ILE A 108 -12.40 -30.20 6.14
C ILE A 108 -11.29 -31.19 5.78
N THR A 109 -11.44 -31.86 4.64
CA THR A 109 -10.36 -32.61 3.99
C THR A 109 -9.23 -31.64 3.62
N SER A 110 -8.01 -32.18 3.53
CA SER A 110 -6.77 -31.41 3.38
C SER A 110 -6.93 -30.17 2.51
N ALA A 111 -6.45 -29.02 3.01
CA ALA A 111 -6.11 -27.91 2.15
C ALA A 111 -5.03 -28.40 1.18
N GLU A 112 -5.45 -28.84 -0.01
CA GLU A 112 -4.54 -29.41 -1.00
C GLU A 112 -3.42 -28.42 -1.24
N GLN A 113 -2.20 -28.90 -0.99
CA GLN A 113 -1.00 -28.14 -1.23
C GLN A 113 -0.85 -28.03 -2.75
N LEU A 114 -1.51 -27.04 -3.32
CA LEU A 114 -1.30 -26.57 -4.68
C LEU A 114 0.15 -26.09 -4.76
N GLU A 115 1.03 -27.04 -5.05
CA GLU A 115 2.40 -26.78 -5.42
C GLU A 115 2.37 -25.76 -6.54
N ILE A 116 3.14 -24.70 -6.36
CA ILE A 116 3.40 -23.79 -7.45
C ILE A 116 4.28 -24.59 -8.40
N GLU A 117 3.70 -25.12 -9.48
CA GLU A 117 4.45 -25.75 -10.57
C GLU A 117 5.54 -24.76 -11.00
N LEU A 118 6.76 -24.99 -10.54
CA LEU A 118 7.87 -24.06 -10.73
C LEU A 118 8.26 -24.07 -12.20
N GLY A 119 7.66 -23.15 -12.97
CA GLY A 119 7.80 -23.04 -14.42
C GLY A 119 9.26 -23.16 -14.82
N PRO A 120 9.57 -24.09 -15.75
CA PRO A 120 10.72 -24.97 -15.65
C PRO A 120 11.99 -24.31 -15.14
N ALA A 121 12.55 -24.87 -14.06
CA ALA A 121 13.83 -24.45 -13.49
C ALA A 121 14.91 -24.52 -14.59
N ALA A 122 15.23 -23.36 -15.17
CA ALA A 122 15.75 -23.22 -16.52
C ALA A 122 17.24 -23.61 -16.64
N LYS A 123 17.53 -24.92 -16.54
CA LYS A 123 18.81 -25.48 -16.97
C LYS A 123 18.97 -25.21 -18.48
N GLY A 124 19.88 -24.31 -18.83
CA GLY A 124 20.01 -23.81 -20.20
C GLY A 124 19.07 -22.64 -20.47
N SER A 125 19.18 -21.57 -19.69
CA SER A 125 18.45 -20.33 -19.92
C SER A 125 18.68 -19.78 -21.35
N ILE A 126 17.65 -19.84 -22.19
CA ILE A 126 17.63 -19.22 -23.54
C ILE A 126 17.66 -17.67 -23.45
N TRP A 127 17.47 -17.10 -22.24
CA TRP A 127 17.46 -15.66 -22.02
C TRP A 127 18.85 -15.02 -22.17
N LYS A 128 19.17 -14.63 -23.40
CA LYS A 128 20.21 -13.63 -23.68
C LYS A 128 19.71 -12.26 -23.22
N LEU A 129 20.52 -11.53 -22.45
CA LEU A 129 20.16 -10.17 -21.99
C LEU A 129 19.83 -9.26 -23.20
N PRO A 130 18.71 -8.50 -23.16
CA PRO A 130 18.35 -7.59 -24.24
C PRO A 130 19.39 -6.49 -24.46
N SER A 131 19.51 -6.03 -25.70
CA SER A 131 20.36 -4.87 -26.04
C SER A 131 19.80 -3.59 -25.44
N GLU A 132 20.63 -2.73 -24.85
CA GLU A 132 20.24 -1.39 -24.35
C GLU A 132 19.44 -0.58 -25.39
N LYS A 133 19.67 -0.83 -26.68
CA LYS A 133 18.98 -0.15 -27.81
C LYS A 133 17.49 -0.43 -27.90
N ILE A 134 16.95 -1.40 -27.16
CA ILE A 134 15.49 -1.66 -27.09
C ILE A 134 14.76 -0.59 -26.25
N LEU A 135 15.48 0.10 -25.36
CA LEU A 135 14.90 1.14 -24.52
C LEU A 135 15.01 2.51 -25.20
N ALA A 136 13.88 3.20 -25.30
CA ALA A 136 13.85 4.60 -25.68
C ALA A 136 14.72 5.45 -24.73
N ARG A 137 15.34 6.49 -25.30
CA ARG A 137 16.11 7.51 -24.59
C ARG A 137 15.46 8.87 -24.78
N SER A 138 15.63 9.76 -23.82
CA SER A 138 15.15 11.14 -23.96
C SER A 138 15.97 11.92 -24.99
N THR A 139 15.30 12.85 -25.66
CA THR A 139 15.96 13.93 -26.41
C THR A 139 16.50 14.97 -25.43
N SER A 140 17.72 15.45 -25.66
CA SER A 140 18.22 16.64 -24.97
C SER A 140 17.34 17.84 -25.27
N GLN A 141 16.90 18.57 -24.24
CA GLN A 141 16.31 19.90 -24.36
C GLN A 141 17.33 20.93 -23.83
N ASP A 142 17.57 21.99 -24.58
CA ASP A 142 18.44 23.09 -24.15
C ASP A 142 17.75 23.94 -23.09
N ILE A 143 18.44 24.22 -21.98
CA ILE A 143 17.91 25.00 -20.87
C ILE A 143 18.23 26.47 -21.12
N ASN A 144 17.20 27.30 -21.29
CA ASN A 144 17.37 28.76 -21.38
C ASN A 144 17.57 29.36 -19.98
N GLU A 145 18.83 29.41 -19.53
CA GLU A 145 19.21 29.87 -18.19
C GLU A 145 18.65 31.27 -17.84
N ASN A 146 18.60 32.19 -18.80
CA ASN A 146 18.04 33.54 -18.60
C ASN A 146 16.55 33.51 -18.20
N LEU A 147 15.76 32.63 -18.83
CA LEU A 147 14.34 32.47 -18.54
C LEU A 147 14.13 31.80 -17.16
N VAL A 148 15.04 30.92 -16.75
CA VAL A 148 15.03 30.33 -15.41
C VAL A 148 15.37 31.40 -14.36
N GLU A 149 16.41 32.21 -14.59
CA GLU A 149 16.78 33.28 -13.66
C GLU A 149 15.67 34.33 -13.52
N GLU A 150 15.01 34.70 -14.63
CA GLU A 150 13.85 35.60 -14.59
C GLU A 150 12.71 35.03 -13.74
N ARG A 151 12.41 33.72 -13.87
CA ARG A 151 11.42 33.05 -12.99
C ARG A 151 11.86 33.08 -11.51
N GLY A 152 13.16 32.97 -11.23
CA GLY A 152 13.71 33.20 -9.88
C GLY A 152 13.47 34.63 -9.37
N ARG A 153 13.68 35.64 -10.21
CA ARG A 153 13.39 37.05 -9.88
C ARG A 153 11.89 37.34 -9.78
N VAL A 154 11.01 36.58 -10.44
CA VAL A 154 9.54 36.65 -10.23
C VAL A 154 9.18 36.12 -8.83
N LEU A 155 9.75 34.98 -8.42
CA LEU A 155 9.56 34.39 -7.09
C LEU A 155 9.99 35.34 -5.97
N GLU A 156 11.16 35.95 -6.10
CA GLU A 156 11.72 36.95 -5.17
C GLU A 156 10.78 38.16 -5.01
N ARG A 157 10.31 38.74 -6.13
CA ARG A 157 9.35 39.86 -6.12
C ARG A 157 7.99 39.48 -5.54
N ALA A 158 7.51 38.26 -5.76
CA ALA A 158 6.26 37.77 -5.17
C ALA A 158 6.36 37.65 -3.64
N LEU A 159 7.47 37.12 -3.13
CA LEU A 159 7.73 37.04 -1.67
C LEU A 159 7.79 38.44 -1.03
N ALA A 160 8.50 39.37 -1.67
CA ALA A 160 8.56 40.77 -1.22
C ALA A 160 7.15 41.41 -1.14
N ALA A 161 6.29 41.18 -2.14
CA ALA A 161 4.90 41.67 -2.15
C ALA A 161 4.03 41.11 -1.01
N HIS A 162 4.39 39.96 -0.42
CA HIS A 162 3.74 39.38 0.76
C HIS A 162 4.44 39.72 2.09
N GLY A 163 5.37 40.68 2.09
CA GLY A 163 6.11 41.11 3.27
C GLY A 163 7.17 40.10 3.73
N VAL A 164 7.83 39.42 2.77
CA VAL A 164 8.92 38.48 3.03
C VAL A 164 10.11 38.87 2.16
N GLU A 165 11.06 39.58 2.76
CA GLU A 165 12.32 39.90 2.09
C GLU A 165 13.16 38.63 1.94
N THR A 166 13.58 38.37 0.69
CA THR A 166 14.45 37.26 0.31
C THR A 166 15.39 37.72 -0.79
N ARG A 167 16.51 37.01 -0.95
CA ARG A 167 17.50 37.25 -2.00
C ARG A 167 17.79 35.94 -2.75
N LEU A 168 17.67 35.95 -4.07
CA LEU A 168 18.08 34.83 -4.92
C LEU A 168 19.61 34.66 -4.87
N VAL A 169 20.07 33.50 -4.38
CA VAL A 169 21.50 33.18 -4.25
C VAL A 169 21.95 32.01 -5.12
N GLY A 170 21.02 31.26 -5.72
CA GLY A 170 21.32 30.16 -6.63
C GLY A 170 20.08 29.51 -7.22
N MET A 171 20.29 28.65 -8.22
CA MET A 171 19.22 27.82 -8.80
C MET A 171 19.79 26.48 -9.28
N VAL A 172 18.99 25.42 -9.18
CA VAL A 172 19.31 24.08 -9.69
C VAL A 172 18.15 23.60 -10.56
N VAL A 173 18.40 23.46 -11.86
CA VAL A 173 17.39 23.02 -12.84
C VAL A 173 17.39 21.50 -12.91
N GLY A 174 16.32 20.89 -12.40
CA GLY A 174 16.05 19.46 -12.56
C GLY A 174 15.12 19.19 -13.76
N PRO A 175 14.92 17.91 -14.14
CA PRO A 175 14.12 17.55 -15.31
C PRO A 175 12.64 18.01 -15.25
N THR A 176 12.05 18.04 -14.05
CA THR A 176 10.62 18.32 -13.84
C THR A 176 10.34 19.53 -12.94
N VAL A 177 11.31 19.93 -12.13
CA VAL A 177 11.25 21.04 -11.18
C VAL A 177 12.59 21.79 -11.18
N THR A 178 12.54 23.10 -10.96
CA THR A 178 13.72 23.92 -10.66
C THR A 178 13.67 24.30 -9.19
N ARG A 179 14.77 24.10 -8.47
CA ARG A 179 14.94 24.59 -7.10
C ARG A 179 15.61 25.96 -7.13
N TYR A 180 14.91 26.99 -6.69
CA TYR A 180 15.50 28.30 -6.41
C TYR A 180 16.01 28.31 -4.97
N GLU A 181 17.24 28.74 -4.76
CA GLU A 181 17.84 28.92 -3.45
C GLU A 181 17.74 30.39 -3.05
N LEU A 182 17.00 30.65 -1.97
CA LEU A 182 16.73 32.00 -1.46
C LEU A 182 17.32 32.17 -0.06
N GLU A 183 18.16 33.18 0.12
CA GLU A 183 18.58 33.69 1.42
C GLU A 183 17.44 34.53 2.02
N LEU A 184 17.21 34.45 3.33
CA LEU A 184 16.13 35.18 4.01
C LEU A 184 16.66 36.50 4.58
N GLY A 185 15.86 37.57 4.49
CA GLY A 185 16.15 38.85 5.17
C GLY A 185 16.21 38.72 6.70
N GLU A 186 16.88 39.66 7.37
CA GLU A 186 17.04 39.62 8.82
C GLU A 186 15.68 39.61 9.54
N GLY A 187 15.56 38.75 10.56
CA GLY A 187 14.31 38.57 11.33
C GLY A 187 13.19 37.81 10.60
N VAL A 188 13.31 37.50 9.30
CA VAL A 188 12.30 36.75 8.53
C VAL A 188 12.24 35.30 9.02
N LYS A 189 11.11 34.93 9.65
CA LYS A 189 10.89 33.57 10.16
C LYS A 189 10.57 32.61 9.02
N VAL A 190 11.29 31.47 8.97
CA VAL A 190 11.04 30.36 8.03
C VAL A 190 9.54 29.97 7.96
N SER A 191 8.85 29.95 9.10
CA SER A 191 7.43 29.61 9.19
C SER A 191 6.51 30.56 8.40
N ARG A 192 6.91 31.82 8.20
CA ARG A 192 6.19 32.78 7.35
C ARG A 192 6.25 32.36 5.90
N VAL A 193 7.41 31.93 5.39
CA VAL A 193 7.53 31.48 3.99
C VAL A 193 6.73 30.21 3.76
N THR A 194 6.79 29.24 4.68
CA THR A 194 5.97 28.01 4.57
C THR A 194 4.47 28.28 4.62
N SER A 195 4.03 29.38 5.26
CA SER A 195 2.61 29.78 5.28
C SER A 195 2.11 30.33 3.93
N LEU A 196 3.01 30.87 3.10
CA LEU A 196 2.70 31.47 1.79
C LEU A 196 2.74 30.45 0.63
N ASN A 197 2.83 29.16 0.92
CA ASN A 197 2.96 28.09 -0.08
C ASN A 197 1.96 28.20 -1.26
N LYS A 198 0.69 28.50 -0.97
CA LYS A 198 -0.34 28.67 -2.01
C LYS A 198 -0.20 29.96 -2.80
N ASP A 199 0.16 31.06 -2.14
CA ASP A 199 0.36 32.36 -2.76
C ASP A 199 1.58 32.34 -3.71
N ILE A 200 2.64 31.63 -3.29
CA ILE A 200 3.83 31.36 -4.11
C ILE A 200 3.45 30.47 -5.32
N ALA A 201 2.66 29.41 -5.13
CA ALA A 201 2.20 28.57 -6.23
C ALA A 201 1.40 29.38 -7.27
N TYR A 202 0.47 30.23 -6.80
CA TYR A 202 -0.30 31.15 -7.63
C TYR A 202 0.59 32.12 -8.40
N ALA A 203 1.51 32.82 -7.72
CA ALA A 203 2.43 33.79 -8.34
C ALA A 203 3.38 33.16 -9.36
N MET A 204 3.77 31.89 -9.18
CA MET A 204 4.61 31.14 -10.11
C MET A 204 3.84 30.46 -11.26
N ALA A 205 2.51 30.65 -11.32
CA ALA A 205 1.58 29.99 -12.21
C ALA A 205 1.69 28.44 -12.17
N SER A 206 1.84 27.89 -10.95
CA SER A 206 1.96 26.45 -10.70
C SER A 206 0.76 25.91 -9.92
N ALA A 207 0.45 24.62 -10.11
CA ALA A 207 -0.55 23.91 -9.32
C ALA A 207 -0.10 23.67 -7.86
N ASP A 208 1.21 23.58 -7.61
CA ASP A 208 1.83 23.41 -6.29
C ASP A 208 3.31 23.82 -6.33
N VAL A 209 3.94 24.06 -5.17
CA VAL A 209 5.38 24.31 -5.00
C VAL A 209 5.88 23.63 -3.72
N ARG A 210 7.11 23.10 -3.73
CA ARG A 210 7.67 22.40 -2.56
C ARG A 210 8.75 23.24 -1.89
N ILE A 211 8.51 23.61 -0.63
CA ILE A 211 9.43 24.42 0.18
C ILE A 211 10.30 23.50 1.04
N LEU A 212 11.62 23.68 0.94
CA LEU A 212 12.66 23.00 1.71
C LEU A 212 13.36 24.04 2.59
N ALA A 213 13.12 24.00 3.90
CA ALA A 213 13.67 25.01 4.80
C ALA A 213 14.05 24.44 6.18
N PRO A 214 15.26 24.74 6.70
CA PRO A 214 16.42 25.30 5.99
C PRO A 214 17.10 24.28 5.06
N ILE A 215 17.93 24.74 4.13
CA ILE A 215 18.87 23.87 3.40
C ILE A 215 20.01 23.47 4.35
N PRO A 216 20.31 22.17 4.54
CA PRO A 216 21.40 21.73 5.42
C PRO A 216 22.74 22.37 5.05
N GLY A 217 23.38 23.04 6.01
CA GLY A 217 24.68 23.69 5.83
C GLY A 217 24.64 25.07 5.14
N ARG A 218 23.46 25.66 4.88
CA ARG A 218 23.30 26.98 4.26
C ARG A 218 22.25 27.83 4.97
N GLN A 219 22.43 29.15 5.02
CA GLN A 219 21.41 30.10 5.52
C GLN A 219 20.37 30.43 4.43
N ALA A 220 19.88 29.40 3.75
CA ALA A 220 18.97 29.53 2.62
C ALA A 220 17.80 28.54 2.73
N ILE A 221 16.71 28.87 2.04
CA ILE A 221 15.60 27.96 1.75
C ILE A 221 15.64 27.56 0.28
N GLY A 222 15.16 26.36 -0.03
CA GLY A 222 14.94 25.90 -1.41
C GLY A 222 13.46 25.95 -1.73
N ILE A 223 13.06 26.58 -2.82
CA ILE A 223 11.69 26.51 -3.36
C ILE A 223 11.74 25.77 -4.69
N GLU A 224 11.22 24.55 -4.69
CA GLU A 224 11.07 23.70 -5.87
C GLU A 224 9.77 24.06 -6.59
N VAL A 225 9.92 24.70 -7.76
CA VAL A 225 8.81 25.10 -8.64
C VAL A 225 8.82 24.20 -9.87
N PRO A 226 7.69 23.59 -10.26
CA PRO A 226 7.58 22.86 -11.51
C PRO A 226 8.03 23.66 -12.74
N ASN A 227 8.76 23.01 -13.63
CA ASN A 227 9.16 23.61 -14.90
C ASN A 227 7.94 23.77 -15.82
N SER A 228 7.95 24.83 -16.64
CA SER A 228 6.94 25.06 -17.69
C SER A 228 6.96 23.95 -18.74
N GLU A 229 8.16 23.52 -19.15
CA GLU A 229 8.38 22.31 -19.93
C GLU A 229 9.05 21.25 -19.05
N ARG A 230 8.49 20.04 -19.02
CA ARG A 230 8.99 18.94 -18.19
C ARG A 230 9.66 17.88 -19.06
N GLN A 231 10.93 17.62 -18.81
CA GLN A 231 11.70 16.58 -19.49
C GLN A 231 11.18 15.19 -19.08
N ILE A 232 10.88 14.35 -20.06
CA ILE A 232 10.56 12.94 -19.83
C ILE A 232 11.87 12.21 -19.53
N VAL A 233 12.01 11.67 -18.32
CA VAL A 233 13.14 10.83 -17.93
C VAL A 233 12.89 9.39 -18.40
N ALA A 234 13.59 8.94 -19.44
CA ALA A 234 13.40 7.59 -19.99
C ALA A 234 14.28 6.56 -19.27
N LEU A 235 13.79 5.33 -19.12
CA LEU A 235 14.54 4.24 -18.47
C LEU A 235 15.86 3.93 -19.20
N GLY A 236 15.90 4.09 -20.53
CA GLY A 236 17.12 3.92 -21.33
C GLY A 236 18.23 4.93 -20.98
N ASP A 237 17.88 6.11 -20.47
CA ASP A 237 18.85 7.09 -19.99
C ASP A 237 19.42 6.64 -18.64
N VAL A 238 18.54 6.23 -17.72
CA VAL A 238 18.90 5.79 -16.37
C VAL A 238 19.78 4.54 -16.44
N LEU A 239 19.46 3.57 -17.28
CA LEU A 239 20.20 2.31 -17.38
C LEU A 239 21.49 2.41 -18.23
N SER A 240 21.67 3.46 -19.03
CA SER A 240 22.93 3.71 -19.75
C SER A 240 23.89 4.69 -19.05
N SER A 241 23.47 5.21 -17.88
CA SER A 241 24.26 6.10 -17.01
C SER A 241 25.55 5.48 -16.46
N VAL A 242 26.43 6.32 -15.91
CA VAL A 242 27.66 5.87 -15.23
C VAL A 242 27.32 5.12 -13.94
N GLU A 243 26.27 5.54 -13.25
CA GLU A 243 25.71 4.88 -12.07
C GLU A 243 25.26 3.45 -12.41
N ALA A 244 24.47 3.27 -13.47
CA ALA A 244 24.01 1.95 -13.92
C ALA A 244 25.13 1.05 -14.47
N LYS A 245 26.25 1.62 -14.91
CA LYS A 245 27.45 0.85 -15.31
C LYS A 245 28.33 0.42 -14.12
N ARG A 246 28.24 1.12 -12.99
CA ARG A 246 28.92 0.77 -11.72
C ARG A 246 28.10 -0.18 -10.84
N ALA A 247 26.79 -0.24 -11.06
CA ALA A 247 25.85 -1.07 -10.31
C ALA A 247 25.83 -2.52 -10.87
N THR A 248 26.56 -3.46 -10.27
CA THR A 248 26.77 -4.81 -10.82
C THR A 248 25.90 -5.91 -10.19
N HIS A 249 24.99 -5.59 -9.29
CA HIS A 249 24.18 -6.56 -8.55
C HIS A 249 22.91 -6.96 -9.34
N PRO A 250 22.46 -8.23 -9.33
CA PRO A 250 21.25 -8.64 -10.06
C PRO A 250 19.95 -7.95 -9.63
N LEU A 251 19.94 -7.28 -8.47
CA LEU A 251 18.84 -6.47 -7.94
C LEU A 251 19.12 -4.94 -8.01
N ASP A 252 20.07 -4.49 -8.83
CA ASP A 252 20.26 -3.07 -9.15
C ASP A 252 19.28 -2.64 -10.27
N VAL A 253 18.33 -1.75 -9.94
CA VAL A 253 17.24 -1.32 -10.83
C VAL A 253 17.16 0.20 -10.99
N GLY A 254 16.85 0.66 -12.21
CA GLY A 254 16.72 2.07 -12.54
C GLY A 254 15.38 2.65 -12.08
N VAL A 255 15.42 3.83 -11.47
CA VAL A 255 14.24 4.49 -10.85
C VAL A 255 13.87 5.79 -11.55
N GLY A 256 14.87 6.59 -11.95
CA GLY A 256 14.66 7.92 -12.50
C GLY A 256 15.92 8.79 -12.41
N ARG A 257 15.73 10.10 -12.23
CA ARG A 257 16.78 11.09 -11.94
C ARG A 257 16.41 11.89 -10.70
N ASP A 258 17.40 12.44 -10.01
CA ASP A 258 17.18 13.45 -8.98
C ASP A 258 17.00 14.87 -9.58
N ILE A 259 16.81 15.86 -8.70
CA ILE A 259 16.69 17.27 -9.08
C ILE A 259 17.99 17.89 -9.63
N ASN A 260 19.13 17.21 -9.51
CA ASN A 260 20.40 17.59 -10.13
C ASN A 260 20.57 16.92 -11.51
N GLY A 261 19.54 16.22 -12.00
CA GLY A 261 19.57 15.45 -13.24
C GLY A 261 20.34 14.13 -13.16
N LYS A 262 20.87 13.75 -11.98
CA LYS A 262 21.69 12.55 -11.79
C LYS A 262 20.84 11.30 -11.80
N SER A 263 21.23 10.28 -12.56
CA SER A 263 20.52 9.00 -12.63
C SER A 263 20.52 8.25 -11.30
N ILE A 264 19.34 7.80 -10.86
CA ILE A 264 19.15 7.04 -9.64
C ILE A 264 18.88 5.58 -9.98
N VAL A 265 19.83 4.73 -9.55
CA VAL A 265 19.75 3.28 -9.55
C VAL A 265 19.71 2.82 -8.10
N MET A 266 18.73 2.00 -7.74
CA MET A 266 18.58 1.46 -6.39
C MET A 266 18.94 -0.03 -6.34
N ASN A 267 19.47 -0.49 -5.21
CA ASN A 267 19.74 -1.91 -4.99
C ASN A 267 18.69 -2.50 -4.04
N LEU A 268 17.86 -3.42 -4.53
CA LEU A 268 16.77 -3.99 -3.72
C LEU A 268 17.28 -4.91 -2.59
N SER A 269 18.49 -5.48 -2.65
CA SER A 269 19.02 -6.25 -1.51
C SER A 269 19.43 -5.38 -0.32
N LYS A 270 19.72 -4.09 -0.56
CA LYS A 270 19.98 -3.10 0.49
C LYS A 270 18.71 -2.45 1.05
N MET A 271 17.56 -2.70 0.43
CA MET A 271 16.23 -2.26 0.85
C MET A 271 15.27 -3.46 0.73
N PRO A 272 15.42 -4.48 1.60
CA PRO A 272 14.89 -5.83 1.37
C PRO A 272 13.37 -5.89 1.15
N HIS A 273 12.63 -4.92 1.69
CA HIS A 273 11.22 -4.70 1.41
C HIS A 273 10.97 -3.21 1.09
N ILE A 274 10.15 -2.93 0.09
CA ILE A 274 9.82 -1.56 -0.36
C ILE A 274 8.30 -1.42 -0.48
N LEU A 275 7.76 -0.33 0.07
CA LEU A 275 6.36 0.06 -0.10
C LEU A 275 6.25 1.16 -1.16
N ILE A 276 5.54 0.91 -2.26
CA ILE A 276 5.29 1.90 -3.31
C ILE A 276 3.82 2.32 -3.26
N ALA A 277 3.57 3.55 -2.78
CA ALA A 277 2.25 4.14 -2.66
C ALA A 277 2.09 5.35 -3.60
N GLY A 278 0.86 5.59 -4.07
CA GLY A 278 0.52 6.72 -4.94
C GLY A 278 -0.90 6.59 -5.48
N ALA A 279 -1.54 7.74 -5.75
CA ALA A 279 -2.86 7.81 -6.38
C ALA A 279 -2.82 7.37 -7.86
N THR A 280 -4.00 7.14 -8.45
CA THR A 280 -4.13 6.95 -9.90
C THR A 280 -3.51 8.15 -10.65
N GLY A 281 -2.71 7.87 -11.68
CA GLY A 281 -1.96 8.90 -12.42
C GLY A 281 -0.64 9.36 -11.78
N ALA A 282 -0.38 9.07 -10.49
CA ALA A 282 0.84 9.49 -9.79
C ALA A 282 2.10 8.65 -10.13
N GLY A 283 2.16 8.04 -11.31
CA GLY A 283 3.33 7.29 -11.80
C GLY A 283 3.62 5.93 -11.15
N LYS A 284 2.86 5.51 -10.13
CA LYS A 284 3.07 4.23 -9.38
C LYS A 284 3.36 3.03 -10.30
N SER A 285 2.54 2.83 -11.32
CA SER A 285 2.66 1.71 -12.26
C SER A 285 3.88 1.82 -13.16
N SER A 286 4.23 3.03 -13.60
CA SER A 286 5.45 3.30 -14.36
C SER A 286 6.71 3.02 -13.53
N CYS A 287 6.68 3.29 -12.22
CA CYS A 287 7.75 2.93 -11.28
C CYS A 287 7.91 1.40 -11.17
N ILE A 288 6.82 0.65 -10.97
CA ILE A 288 6.86 -0.82 -10.91
C ILE A 288 7.38 -1.40 -12.24
N ASN A 289 6.87 -0.94 -13.37
CA ASN A 289 7.31 -1.39 -14.70
C ASN A 289 8.78 -1.01 -14.99
N SER A 290 9.29 0.09 -14.42
CA SER A 290 10.71 0.46 -14.49
C SER A 290 11.60 -0.49 -13.68
N ILE A 291 11.15 -0.91 -12.49
CA ILE A 291 11.83 -1.89 -11.64
C ILE A 291 11.87 -3.26 -12.34
N VAL A 292 10.72 -3.78 -12.81
CA VAL A 292 10.64 -5.10 -13.47
C VAL A 292 11.45 -5.08 -14.77
N THR A 293 11.27 -4.07 -15.63
CA THR A 293 12.05 -3.95 -16.88
C THR A 293 13.55 -3.87 -16.60
N SER A 294 13.98 -3.14 -15.56
CA SER A 294 15.40 -3.09 -15.17
C SER A 294 15.95 -4.47 -14.81
N ALA A 295 15.20 -5.29 -14.07
CA ALA A 295 15.62 -6.65 -13.73
C ALA A 295 15.75 -7.53 -14.98
N LEU A 296 14.79 -7.47 -15.91
CA LEU A 296 14.79 -8.25 -17.15
C LEU A 296 15.91 -7.84 -18.13
N MET A 297 16.30 -6.56 -18.13
CA MET A 297 17.39 -6.02 -18.93
C MET A 297 18.78 -6.42 -18.42
N ARG A 298 18.92 -6.80 -17.14
CA ARG A 298 20.22 -6.89 -16.45
C ARG A 298 20.53 -8.27 -15.87
N SER A 299 19.51 -9.06 -15.56
CA SER A 299 19.62 -10.32 -14.83
C SER A 299 19.04 -11.48 -15.63
N THR A 300 19.59 -12.69 -15.45
CA THR A 300 19.07 -13.93 -16.06
C THR A 300 18.09 -14.65 -15.12
N PRO A 301 17.22 -15.55 -15.64
CA PRO A 301 16.36 -16.43 -14.84
C PRO A 301 17.06 -17.37 -13.84
N GLU A 302 18.39 -17.45 -13.91
CA GLU A 302 19.26 -18.20 -13.00
C GLU A 302 19.71 -17.30 -11.84
N THR A 303 20.04 -16.03 -12.13
CA THR A 303 20.42 -15.02 -11.11
C THR A 303 19.23 -14.36 -10.40
N LEU A 304 18.05 -14.33 -11.03
CA LEU A 304 16.87 -13.62 -10.54
C LEU A 304 15.59 -14.34 -10.94
N ARG A 305 14.72 -14.58 -9.95
CA ARG A 305 13.37 -15.12 -10.14
C ARG A 305 12.34 -14.22 -9.45
N MET A 306 11.12 -14.18 -9.99
CA MET A 306 10.04 -13.31 -9.54
C MET A 306 8.71 -14.05 -9.39
N ILE A 307 7.89 -13.54 -8.47
CA ILE A 307 6.45 -13.80 -8.42
C ILE A 307 5.79 -12.43 -8.59
N LEU A 308 4.93 -12.28 -9.59
CA LEU A 308 4.13 -11.07 -9.79
C LEU A 308 2.70 -11.35 -9.34
N ILE A 309 2.10 -10.39 -8.62
CA ILE A 309 0.73 -10.47 -8.12
C ILE A 309 -0.01 -9.23 -8.59
N ASP A 310 -1.00 -9.41 -9.47
CA ASP A 310 -1.82 -8.33 -10.03
C ASP A 310 -3.30 -8.72 -9.97
N PRO A 311 -4.00 -8.42 -8.85
CA PRO A 311 -5.41 -8.73 -8.68
C PRO A 311 -6.33 -7.88 -9.56
N LYS A 312 -5.80 -6.98 -10.40
CA LYS A 312 -6.59 -6.14 -11.32
C LYS A 312 -6.39 -6.49 -12.81
N ARG A 313 -5.34 -7.26 -13.17
CA ARG A 313 -4.95 -7.56 -14.57
C ARG A 313 -4.67 -6.32 -15.43
N VAL A 314 -4.14 -5.25 -14.83
CA VAL A 314 -3.90 -3.98 -15.55
C VAL A 314 -2.42 -3.79 -15.91
N GLU A 315 -1.51 -4.28 -15.07
CA GLU A 315 -0.11 -3.84 -15.07
C GLU A 315 0.85 -4.98 -15.43
N MET A 316 0.61 -6.20 -14.92
CA MET A 316 1.62 -7.27 -14.93
C MET A 316 1.43 -8.33 -16.03
N SER A 317 0.27 -8.41 -16.69
CA SER A 317 0.03 -9.40 -17.75
C SER A 317 0.98 -9.29 -18.96
N GLN A 318 1.56 -8.10 -19.20
CA GLN A 318 2.62 -7.91 -20.20
C GLN A 318 3.91 -8.71 -19.91
N TYR A 319 4.08 -9.21 -18.68
CA TYR A 319 5.22 -10.05 -18.28
C TYR A 319 4.91 -11.56 -18.29
N GLU A 320 3.72 -11.97 -18.76
CA GLU A 320 3.37 -13.38 -18.94
C GLU A 320 4.42 -14.11 -19.80
N ARG A 321 4.72 -15.37 -19.44
CA ARG A 321 5.70 -16.25 -20.12
C ARG A 321 7.16 -15.80 -20.07
N VAL A 322 7.50 -14.69 -19.39
CA VAL A 322 8.90 -14.29 -19.15
C VAL A 322 9.60 -15.33 -18.24
N PRO A 323 10.78 -15.87 -18.60
CA PRO A 323 11.35 -17.04 -17.93
C PRO A 323 11.84 -16.80 -16.49
N HIS A 324 11.94 -15.54 -16.06
CA HIS A 324 12.22 -15.16 -14.67
C HIS A 324 11.03 -15.41 -13.74
N LEU A 325 9.82 -15.59 -14.26
CA LEU A 325 8.67 -15.89 -13.43
C LEU A 325 8.77 -17.32 -12.88
N LEU A 326 8.36 -17.50 -11.62
CA LEU A 326 8.14 -18.84 -11.02
C LEU A 326 6.73 -19.37 -11.34
N THR A 327 5.78 -18.46 -11.52
CA THR A 327 4.39 -18.71 -11.92
C THR A 327 3.89 -17.50 -12.72
N GLN A 328 2.87 -17.70 -13.56
CA GLN A 328 2.25 -16.58 -14.30
C GLN A 328 1.67 -15.54 -13.32
N PRO A 329 1.51 -14.26 -13.72
CA PRO A 329 1.04 -13.19 -12.84
C PRO A 329 -0.24 -13.57 -12.09
N VAL A 330 -0.15 -13.59 -10.76
CA VAL A 330 -1.18 -14.15 -9.89
C VAL A 330 -2.29 -13.13 -9.67
N VAL A 331 -3.47 -13.43 -10.19
CA VAL A 331 -4.66 -12.56 -10.08
C VAL A 331 -5.53 -12.95 -8.90
N ASP A 332 -5.73 -14.25 -8.68
CA ASP A 332 -6.63 -14.74 -7.63
C ASP A 332 -6.04 -14.50 -6.23
N PRO A 333 -6.79 -13.87 -5.29
CA PRO A 333 -6.28 -13.58 -3.95
C PRO A 333 -5.93 -14.82 -3.10
N LYS A 334 -6.58 -15.98 -3.32
CA LYS A 334 -6.23 -17.21 -2.59
C LYS A 334 -4.91 -17.77 -3.12
N LYS A 335 -4.74 -17.83 -4.45
CA LYS A 335 -3.45 -18.17 -5.08
C LYS A 335 -2.33 -17.19 -4.68
N ALA A 336 -2.64 -15.91 -4.49
CA ALA A 336 -1.69 -14.93 -4.00
C ALA A 336 -1.24 -15.21 -2.54
N ALA A 337 -2.16 -15.62 -1.66
CA ALA A 337 -1.82 -16.07 -0.30
C ALA A 337 -0.92 -17.32 -0.33
N ASN A 338 -1.24 -18.31 -1.16
CA ASN A 338 -0.41 -19.51 -1.35
C ASN A 338 0.99 -19.15 -1.88
N ALA A 339 1.10 -18.18 -2.79
CA ALA A 339 2.37 -17.70 -3.31
C ALA A 339 3.26 -17.03 -2.25
N LEU A 340 2.66 -16.29 -1.32
CA LEU A 340 3.37 -15.73 -0.16
C LEU A 340 3.77 -16.83 0.85
N GLN A 341 2.91 -17.82 1.11
CA GLN A 341 3.23 -18.95 1.98
C GLN A 341 4.37 -19.81 1.42
N TRP A 342 4.40 -20.02 0.09
CA TRP A 342 5.53 -20.66 -0.59
C TRP A 342 6.83 -19.86 -0.42
N ALA A 343 6.77 -18.53 -0.53
CA ALA A 343 7.95 -17.68 -0.35
C ALA A 343 8.52 -17.74 1.07
N CYS A 344 7.69 -17.86 2.11
CA CYS A 344 8.14 -18.14 3.47
C CYS A 344 8.84 -19.50 3.57
N ARG A 345 8.24 -20.57 3.03
CA ARG A 345 8.84 -21.93 3.08
C ARG A 345 10.17 -22.02 2.33
N GLU A 346 10.30 -21.33 1.20
CA GLU A 346 11.57 -21.24 0.46
C GLU A 346 12.61 -20.38 1.19
N MET A 347 12.19 -19.39 1.99
CA MET A 347 13.08 -18.66 2.90
C MET A 347 13.58 -19.56 4.04
N ASP A 348 12.69 -20.31 4.69
CA ASP A 348 13.05 -21.23 5.80
C ASP A 348 14.02 -22.33 5.30
N ARG A 349 13.69 -22.96 4.18
CA ARG A 349 14.56 -23.91 3.47
C ARG A 349 15.94 -23.34 3.12
N ARG A 350 16.03 -22.04 2.80
CA ARG A 350 17.32 -21.37 2.57
C ARG A 350 18.08 -21.12 3.86
N TYR A 351 17.42 -20.80 4.97
CA TYR A 351 18.10 -20.70 6.27
C TYR A 351 18.66 -22.04 6.75
N GLU A 352 17.92 -23.15 6.59
CA GLU A 352 18.41 -24.50 6.84
C GLU A 352 19.70 -24.79 6.04
N LEU A 353 19.65 -24.61 4.72
CA LEU A 353 20.78 -24.81 3.83
C LEU A 353 21.99 -23.92 4.18
N LEU A 354 21.76 -22.62 4.42
CA LEU A 354 22.82 -21.68 4.80
C LEU A 354 23.48 -22.09 6.13
N ALA A 355 22.71 -22.63 7.08
CA ALA A 355 23.24 -23.17 8.33
C ALA A 355 24.04 -24.47 8.12
N GLU A 356 23.54 -25.41 7.31
CA GLU A 356 24.23 -26.68 6.97
C GLU A 356 25.64 -26.41 6.39
N VAL A 357 25.74 -25.52 5.39
CA VAL A 357 27.03 -25.15 4.76
C VAL A 357 27.75 -23.95 5.42
N LYS A 358 27.22 -23.44 6.54
CA LYS A 358 27.83 -22.39 7.39
C LYS A 358 28.06 -21.03 6.71
N PHE A 359 27.19 -20.64 5.78
CA PHE A 359 27.17 -19.31 5.18
C PHE A 359 26.16 -18.39 5.86
N ARG A 360 26.44 -17.08 5.90
CA ARG A 360 25.56 -16.07 6.52
C ARG A 360 24.46 -15.57 5.60
N ASP A 361 24.69 -15.64 4.29
CA ASP A 361 23.83 -15.07 3.26
C ASP A 361 23.99 -15.80 1.92
N ILE A 362 23.04 -15.56 1.01
CA ILE A 362 22.99 -16.16 -0.32
C ILE A 362 24.13 -15.71 -1.24
N THR A 363 24.74 -14.53 -1.02
CA THR A 363 25.85 -14.03 -1.84
C THR A 363 27.12 -14.84 -1.54
N GLY A 364 27.40 -15.09 -0.26
CA GLY A 364 28.48 -15.98 0.17
C GLY A 364 28.29 -17.41 -0.32
N TYR A 365 27.07 -17.95 -0.20
CA TYR A 365 26.71 -19.29 -0.69
C TYR A 365 26.94 -19.42 -2.21
N ASN A 366 26.37 -18.51 -3.01
CA ASN A 366 26.52 -18.56 -4.48
C ASN A 366 28.00 -18.44 -4.87
N ALA A 367 28.73 -17.48 -4.31
CA ALA A 367 30.16 -17.28 -4.60
C ALA A 367 31.06 -18.45 -4.14
N ALA A 368 30.58 -19.34 -3.27
CA ALA A 368 31.26 -20.57 -2.89
C ALA A 368 30.89 -21.75 -3.82
N TYR A 369 29.62 -21.82 -4.24
CA TYR A 369 29.11 -22.80 -5.20
C TYR A 369 29.72 -22.59 -6.60
N ASP A 370 29.76 -21.34 -7.07
CA ASP A 370 30.34 -20.96 -8.37
C ASP A 370 31.85 -21.26 -8.46
N LYS A 371 32.54 -21.33 -7.31
CA LYS A 371 33.96 -21.75 -7.19
C LYS A 371 34.13 -23.26 -7.02
N GLY A 372 33.05 -24.03 -6.98
CA GLY A 372 33.05 -25.47 -6.71
C GLY A 372 33.46 -25.85 -5.27
N THR A 373 33.51 -24.89 -4.34
CA THR A 373 33.94 -25.14 -2.94
C THR A 373 32.84 -25.73 -2.06
N ILE A 374 31.58 -25.62 -2.50
CA ILE A 374 30.44 -26.40 -1.98
C ILE A 374 29.69 -27.01 -3.17
N GLN A 375 29.09 -28.17 -2.97
CA GLN A 375 28.12 -28.73 -3.92
C GLN A 375 26.71 -28.31 -3.51
N ALA A 376 25.82 -28.12 -4.47
CA ALA A 376 24.41 -27.90 -4.17
C ALA A 376 23.82 -29.19 -3.56
N PRO A 377 22.91 -29.10 -2.58
CA PRO A 377 22.21 -30.27 -2.07
C PRO A 377 21.51 -31.02 -3.20
N PRO A 378 21.35 -32.36 -3.08
CA PRO A 378 20.41 -33.06 -3.94
C PRO A 378 19.04 -32.40 -3.83
N LYS A 379 18.32 -32.30 -4.95
CA LYS A 379 16.93 -31.87 -4.92
C LYS A 379 16.15 -32.86 -4.05
N ARG A 380 15.72 -32.45 -2.86
CA ARG A 380 14.56 -33.06 -2.21
C ARG A 380 13.39 -32.87 -3.19
N HIS A 381 12.77 -33.99 -3.55
CA HIS A 381 11.55 -34.02 -4.33
C HIS A 381 10.37 -33.58 -3.45
#